data_AF-A0A845V0F6-F1
#
_entry.id   AF-A0A845V0F6-F1
#
_cell.length_a   1.000
_cell.length_b   1.000
_cell.length_c   1.000
_cell.angle_alpha   90.00
_cell.angle_beta   90.00
_cell.angle_gamma   90.00
#
_symmetry.space_group_name_H-M   'P 1'
#
loop_
_entity.id
_entity.type
_entity.pdbx_description
1 polymer ?
#
loop_
_entity_poly.entity_id
_entity_poly.type
_entity_poly.pdbx_seq_one_letter_code
_entity_poly.pdbx_strand_id
1 'polypeptide(L)'
;MTELAPPAAGLPSLLAQFDRAVGTVTRSAPAVLGLTGRAVFAATLAGFFWSSALTKIDGFGLSLNAYAQIYPRAMEAAGYDASQLGFFAHLVVAAGTAAEFILPLLLILGLFTRLAALGMIGVLLVVSLTDIFGHGVDATAIGALFDRQPDAPILDQRLLWGFLMLVLVFTGGGAVSLDRWLRRRLPRS
;
A
#
# COMPACT_ATOMS: atom_id res chain seq x y z
N MET A 1 -38.14 45.84 25.07
CA MET A 1 -36.89 45.38 24.42
C MET A 1 -37.15 44.00 23.88
N THR A 2 -37.53 43.90 22.61
CA THR A 2 -37.85 42.62 21.97
C THR A 2 -36.67 42.26 21.09
N GLU A 3 -35.85 41.32 21.57
CA GLU A 3 -34.71 40.77 20.84
C GLU A 3 -35.26 39.95 19.66
N LEU A 4 -35.15 40.51 18.45
CA LEU A 4 -35.50 39.82 17.21
C LEU A 4 -34.58 38.61 17.06
N ALA A 5 -35.16 37.41 17.14
CA ALA A 5 -34.47 36.17 16.81
C ALA A 5 -33.76 36.33 15.44
N PRO A 6 -32.51 35.85 15.30
CA PRO A 6 -31.78 36.00 14.04
C PRO A 6 -32.59 35.39 12.90
N PRO A 7 -32.61 36.04 11.72
CA PRO A 7 -33.40 35.56 10.58
C PRO A 7 -32.95 34.14 10.23
N ALA A 8 -33.92 33.22 10.07
CA ALA A 8 -33.66 31.87 9.62
C ALA A 8 -32.87 31.94 8.29
N ALA A 9 -31.76 31.22 8.22
CA ALA A 9 -30.89 31.19 7.04
C ALA A 9 -31.70 30.79 5.81
N GLY A 10 -31.89 31.73 4.86
CA GLY A 10 -32.59 31.45 3.62
C GLY A 10 -31.86 30.41 2.77
N LEU A 11 -32.59 29.68 1.94
CA LEU A 11 -32.05 28.62 1.06
C LEU A 11 -30.74 29.00 0.33
N PRO A 12 -30.56 30.23 -0.21
CA PRO A 12 -29.29 30.62 -0.86
C PRO A 12 -28.10 30.68 0.10
N SER A 13 -28.33 31.10 1.35
CA SER A 13 -27.28 31.18 2.36
C SER A 13 -26.85 29.79 2.85
N LEU A 14 -27.79 28.83 2.91
CA LEU A 14 -27.51 27.44 3.22
C LEU A 14 -26.69 26.78 2.09
N LEU A 15 -27.05 26.99 0.83
CA LEU A 15 -26.30 26.50 -0.32
C LEU A 15 -24.87 27.06 -0.33
N ALA A 16 -24.69 28.36 -0.08
CA ALA A 16 -23.36 28.98 -0.01
C ALA A 16 -22.51 28.47 1.18
N GLN A 17 -23.14 28.06 2.28
CA GLN A 17 -22.43 27.40 3.38
C GLN A 17 -22.02 25.97 3.01
N PHE A 18 -22.91 25.23 2.36
CA PHE A 18 -22.64 23.89 1.85
C PHE A 18 -21.48 23.87 0.86
N ASP A 19 -21.49 24.74 -0.14
CA ASP A 19 -20.42 24.83 -1.15
C ASP A 19 -19.06 25.18 -0.53
N ARG A 20 -19.05 26.06 0.47
CA ARG A 20 -17.83 26.38 1.24
C ARG A 20 -17.32 25.19 2.02
N ALA A 21 -18.22 24.41 2.64
CA ALA A 21 -17.86 23.21 3.37
C ALA A 21 -17.27 22.15 2.42
N VAL A 22 -17.95 21.85 1.31
CA VAL A 22 -17.47 20.93 0.26
C VAL A 22 -16.11 21.36 -0.26
N GLY A 23 -15.96 22.64 -0.65
CA GLY A 23 -14.68 23.16 -1.14
C GLY A 23 -13.55 23.03 -0.12
N THR A 24 -13.85 23.17 1.17
CA THR A 24 -12.85 22.99 2.24
C THR A 24 -12.42 21.53 2.39
N VAL A 25 -13.36 20.59 2.35
CA VAL A 25 -13.08 19.15 2.37
C VAL A 25 -12.25 18.74 1.16
N THR A 26 -12.64 19.16 -0.05
CA THR A 26 -11.91 18.82 -1.28
C THR A 26 -10.47 19.34 -1.24
N ARG A 27 -10.24 20.56 -0.75
CA ARG A 27 -8.89 21.13 -0.64
C ARG A 27 -8.03 20.45 0.42
N SER A 28 -8.63 19.98 1.51
CA SER A 28 -7.89 19.30 2.59
C SER A 28 -7.65 17.82 2.31
N ALA A 29 -8.42 17.20 1.40
CA ALA A 29 -8.39 15.77 1.12
C ALA A 29 -6.97 15.21 0.88
N PRO A 30 -6.10 15.79 0.02
CA PRO A 30 -4.75 15.25 -0.17
C PRO A 30 -3.92 15.26 1.12
N ALA A 31 -4.06 16.31 1.95
CA ALA A 31 -3.33 16.42 3.21
C ALA A 31 -3.82 15.39 4.24
N VAL A 32 -5.13 15.24 4.37
CA VAL A 32 -5.74 14.34 5.35
C VAL A 32 -5.57 12.89 4.91
N LEU A 33 -6.08 12.53 3.73
CA LEU A 33 -6.07 11.16 3.21
C LEU A 33 -4.67 10.61 3.01
N GLY A 34 -3.71 11.44 2.57
CA GLY A 34 -2.33 11.01 2.42
C GLY A 34 -1.64 10.71 3.76
N LEU A 35 -2.01 11.40 4.85
CA LEU A 35 -1.48 11.13 6.18
C LEU A 35 -2.18 9.92 6.80
N THR A 36 -3.52 9.92 6.81
CA THR A 36 -4.30 8.86 7.42
C THR A 36 -4.14 7.54 6.67
N GLY A 37 -4.04 7.56 5.34
CA GLY A 37 -3.79 6.37 4.54
C GLY A 37 -2.44 5.70 4.88
N ARG A 38 -1.37 6.49 5.10
CA ARG A 38 -0.08 5.96 5.55
C ARG A 38 -0.14 5.44 6.98
N ALA A 39 -0.89 6.11 7.86
CA ALA A 39 -1.11 5.63 9.22
C ALA A 39 -1.87 4.29 9.24
N VAL A 40 -2.91 4.16 8.43
CA VAL A 40 -3.65 2.89 8.24
C VAL A 40 -2.72 1.82 7.69
N PHE A 41 -1.93 2.13 6.66
CA PHE A 41 -0.92 1.21 6.13
C PHE A 41 0.06 0.75 7.22
N ALA A 42 0.60 1.69 8.01
CA ALA A 42 1.51 1.38 9.10
C ALA A 42 0.88 0.46 10.15
N ALA A 43 -0.37 0.75 10.52
CA ALA A 43 -1.09 0.01 11.56
C ALA A 43 -1.51 -1.40 11.13
N THR A 44 -1.77 -1.62 9.84
CA THR A 44 -2.41 -2.86 9.36
C THR A 44 -1.50 -3.73 8.50
N LEU A 45 -0.59 -3.14 7.72
CA LEU A 45 0.18 -3.84 6.70
C LEU A 45 1.69 -3.88 6.97
N ALA A 46 2.24 -2.91 7.71
CA ALA A 46 3.69 -2.89 7.95
C ALA A 46 4.19 -4.14 8.65
N GLY A 47 3.47 -4.61 9.68
CA GLY A 47 3.79 -5.85 10.38
C GLY A 47 3.75 -7.07 9.46
N PHE A 48 2.76 -7.14 8.57
CA PHE A 48 2.65 -8.22 7.57
C PHE A 48 3.86 -8.25 6.63
N PHE A 49 4.18 -7.12 5.98
CA PHE A 49 5.26 -7.05 5.01
C PHE A 49 6.64 -7.24 5.65
N TRP A 50 6.92 -6.62 6.79
CA TRP A 50 8.21 -6.78 7.44
C TRP A 50 8.40 -8.17 8.04
N SER A 51 7.34 -8.79 8.58
CA SER A 51 7.43 -10.18 9.02
C SER A 51 7.74 -11.10 7.85
N SER A 52 7.11 -10.89 6.69
CA SER A 52 7.42 -11.64 5.47
C SER A 52 8.87 -11.42 5.02
N ALA A 53 9.31 -10.17 4.88
CA ALA A 53 10.66 -9.82 4.43
C ALA A 53 11.75 -10.38 5.34
N LEU A 54 11.55 -10.37 6.66
CA LEU A 54 12.52 -10.91 7.63
C LEU A 54 12.71 -12.42 7.47
N THR A 55 11.71 -13.17 7.00
CA THR A 55 11.88 -14.61 6.71
C THR A 55 12.73 -14.88 5.46
N LYS A 56 12.98 -13.85 4.64
CA LYS A 56 13.72 -13.93 3.38
C LYS A 56 15.21 -13.57 3.53
N ILE A 57 15.64 -13.17 4.72
CA ILE A 57 17.03 -12.74 4.99
C ILE A 57 17.70 -13.76 5.90
N ASP A 58 18.93 -14.15 5.55
CA ASP A 58 19.79 -15.00 6.39
C ASP A 58 21.21 -14.42 6.42
N GLY A 59 21.62 -13.89 7.59
CA GLY A 59 22.86 -13.15 7.74
C GLY A 59 22.93 -11.93 6.81
N PHE A 60 23.92 -11.93 5.91
CA PHE A 60 24.10 -10.89 4.88
C PHE A 60 23.52 -11.29 3.51
N GLY A 61 22.84 -12.44 3.44
CA GLY A 61 22.33 -13.02 2.20
C GLY A 61 20.83 -13.27 2.20
N LEU A 62 20.38 -13.90 1.13
CA LEU A 62 19.00 -14.37 0.96
C LEU A 62 18.85 -15.77 1.55
N SER A 63 17.78 -15.98 2.31
CA SER A 63 17.45 -17.30 2.84
C SER A 63 16.95 -18.23 1.73
N LEU A 64 17.04 -19.54 1.95
CA LEU A 64 16.41 -20.52 1.05
C LEU A 64 14.91 -20.27 0.88
N ASN A 65 14.26 -19.85 1.97
CA ASN A 65 12.85 -19.51 2.01
C ASN A 65 12.51 -18.29 1.12
N ALA A 66 13.44 -17.35 0.89
CA ALA A 66 13.24 -16.27 -0.08
C ALA A 66 12.98 -16.80 -1.49
N TYR A 67 13.81 -17.76 -1.93
CA TYR A 67 13.66 -18.40 -3.23
C TYR A 67 12.39 -19.26 -3.28
N ALA A 68 12.09 -20.00 -2.21
CA ALA A 68 10.89 -20.84 -2.15
C ALA A 68 9.60 -20.01 -2.19
N GLN A 69 9.58 -18.82 -1.58
CA GLN A 69 8.41 -17.93 -1.62
C GLN A 69 8.21 -17.26 -2.97
N ILE A 70 9.30 -16.88 -3.66
CA ILE A 70 9.23 -16.13 -4.93
C ILE A 70 9.15 -17.06 -6.15
N TYR A 71 9.83 -18.21 -6.11
CA TYR A 71 9.88 -19.20 -7.19
C TYR A 71 9.59 -20.63 -6.70
N PRO A 72 8.41 -20.89 -6.09
CA PRO A 72 8.10 -22.18 -5.46
C PRO A 72 8.31 -23.38 -6.39
N ARG A 73 7.74 -23.35 -7.59
CA ARG A 73 7.87 -24.45 -8.57
C ARG A 73 9.29 -24.65 -9.09
N ALA A 74 10.06 -23.57 -9.26
CA ALA A 74 11.43 -23.69 -9.71
C ALA A 74 12.33 -24.28 -8.60
N MET A 75 12.06 -23.90 -7.35
CA MET A 75 12.73 -24.49 -6.19
C MET A 75 12.39 -25.96 -6.03
N GLU A 76 11.12 -26.35 -6.20
CA GLU A 76 10.71 -27.75 -6.18
C GLU A 76 11.42 -28.56 -7.28
N ALA A 77 11.44 -28.05 -8.52
CA ALA A 77 12.13 -28.69 -9.64
C ALA A 77 13.66 -28.78 -9.44
N ALA A 78 14.24 -27.83 -8.71
CA ALA A 78 15.65 -27.82 -8.33
C ALA A 78 15.96 -28.63 -7.06
N GLY A 79 14.99 -29.37 -6.50
CA GLY A 79 15.20 -30.13 -5.26
C GLY A 79 15.53 -29.26 -4.05
N TYR A 80 15.03 -28.02 -4.04
CA TYR A 80 15.33 -26.97 -3.07
C TYR A 80 16.81 -26.57 -2.99
N ASP A 81 17.54 -26.64 -4.09
CA ASP A 81 18.89 -26.07 -4.24
C ASP A 81 18.83 -24.75 -5.03
N ALA A 82 18.88 -23.62 -4.32
CA ALA A 82 18.84 -22.29 -4.93
C ALA A 82 20.02 -22.02 -5.87
N SER A 83 21.16 -22.71 -5.71
CA SER A 83 22.34 -22.53 -6.56
C SER A 83 22.12 -23.01 -8.00
N GLN A 84 21.10 -23.84 -8.24
CA GLN A 84 20.69 -24.30 -9.56
C GLN A 84 19.91 -23.23 -10.34
N LEU A 85 19.45 -22.17 -9.67
CA LEU A 85 18.72 -21.09 -10.33
C LEU A 85 19.67 -20.13 -11.04
N GLY A 86 19.24 -19.60 -12.19
CA GLY A 86 20.03 -18.63 -12.94
C GLY A 86 20.24 -17.30 -12.19
N PHE A 87 21.23 -16.52 -12.64
CA PHE A 87 21.54 -15.19 -12.10
C PHE A 87 20.31 -14.25 -12.06
N PHE A 88 19.47 -14.28 -13.09
CA PHE A 88 18.28 -13.43 -13.14
C PHE A 88 17.28 -13.76 -12.02
N ALA A 89 17.10 -15.04 -11.68
CA ALA A 89 16.23 -15.44 -10.59
C ALA A 89 16.75 -14.91 -9.25
N HIS A 90 18.07 -14.97 -9.02
CA HIS A 90 18.71 -14.39 -7.83
C HIS A 90 18.46 -12.87 -7.73
N LEU A 91 18.57 -12.15 -8.85
CA LEU A 91 18.29 -10.70 -8.89
C LEU A 91 16.83 -10.40 -8.55
N VAL A 92 15.88 -11.18 -9.08
CA VAL A 92 14.45 -11.01 -8.78
C VAL A 92 14.17 -11.30 -7.31
N VAL A 93 14.75 -12.36 -6.73
CA VAL A 93 14.57 -12.68 -5.32
C VAL A 93 15.15 -11.58 -4.42
N ALA A 94 16.34 -11.08 -4.76
CA ALA A 94 16.95 -9.96 -4.06
C ALA A 94 16.08 -8.69 -4.15
N ALA A 95 15.63 -8.33 -5.35
CA ALA A 95 14.81 -7.16 -5.58
C ALA A 95 13.44 -7.25 -4.89
N GLY A 96 12.79 -8.42 -4.95
CA GLY A 96 11.52 -8.68 -4.28
C GLY A 96 11.65 -8.56 -2.76
N THR A 97 12.67 -9.18 -2.19
CA THR A 97 12.95 -9.10 -0.74
C THR A 97 13.23 -7.67 -0.30
N ALA A 98 14.05 -6.93 -1.07
CA ALA A 98 14.32 -5.53 -0.79
C ALA A 98 13.07 -4.65 -0.91
N ALA A 99 12.23 -4.89 -1.93
CA ALA A 99 10.99 -4.15 -2.15
C ALA A 99 10.00 -4.33 -0.99
N GLU A 100 9.84 -5.56 -0.49
CA GLU A 100 8.98 -5.86 0.67
C GLU A 100 9.42 -5.16 1.96
N PHE A 101 10.69 -4.74 2.06
CA PHE A 101 11.19 -3.99 3.21
C PHE A 101 11.16 -2.48 2.99
N ILE A 102 11.72 -2.03 1.86
CA ILE A 102 11.97 -0.62 1.55
C ILE A 102 10.67 0.11 1.22
N LEU A 103 9.77 -0.47 0.43
CA LEU A 103 8.54 0.23 0.01
C LEU A 103 7.62 0.53 1.21
N PRO A 104 7.37 -0.40 2.16
CA PRO A 104 6.66 -0.08 3.38
C PRO A 104 7.30 1.05 4.18
N LEU A 105 8.64 1.04 4.32
CA LEU A 105 9.35 2.09 5.04
C LEU A 105 9.18 3.46 4.38
N LEU A 106 9.35 3.53 3.06
CA LEU A 106 9.15 4.76 2.28
C LEU A 106 7.72 5.29 2.43
N LEU A 107 6.73 4.40 2.37
CA LEU A 107 5.33 4.77 2.63
C LEU A 107 5.14 5.31 4.03
N ILE A 108 5.65 4.66 5.08
CA ILE A 108 5.45 5.13 6.47
C ILE A 108 6.08 6.52 6.66
N LEU A 109 7.29 6.75 6.16
CA LEU A 109 7.96 8.05 6.23
C LEU A 109 7.31 9.13 5.35
N GLY A 110 6.47 8.72 4.39
CA GLY A 110 5.91 9.61 3.39
C GLY A 110 6.99 10.16 2.45
N LEU A 111 7.94 9.31 2.04
CA LEU A 111 9.02 9.63 1.12
C LEU A 111 8.77 8.94 -0.23
N PHE A 112 8.79 9.71 -1.31
CA PHE A 112 8.37 9.27 -2.64
C PHE A 112 7.03 8.52 -2.63
N THR A 113 6.05 9.03 -1.87
CA THR A 113 4.85 8.25 -1.50
C THR A 113 4.11 7.70 -2.71
N ARG A 114 4.01 8.47 -3.79
CA ARG A 114 3.34 8.03 -5.02
C ARG A 114 4.07 6.86 -5.69
N LEU A 115 5.39 6.94 -5.78
CA LEU A 115 6.21 5.89 -6.38
C LEU A 115 6.20 4.64 -5.49
N ALA A 116 6.32 4.81 -4.17
CA ALA A 116 6.25 3.72 -3.22
C ALA A 116 4.88 3.02 -3.27
N ALA A 117 3.77 3.77 -3.35
CA ALA A 117 2.43 3.21 -3.48
C ALA A 117 2.23 2.45 -4.81
N LEU A 118 2.73 2.98 -5.93
CA LEU A 118 2.73 2.26 -7.21
C LEU A 118 3.57 0.97 -7.14
N GLY A 119 4.74 1.03 -6.51
CA GLY A 119 5.57 -0.14 -6.26
C GLY A 119 4.85 -1.20 -5.42
N MET A 120 4.16 -0.78 -4.35
CA MET A 120 3.36 -1.67 -3.52
C MET A 120 2.22 -2.33 -4.30
N ILE A 121 1.54 -1.61 -5.21
CA ILE A 121 0.53 -2.23 -6.10
C ILE A 121 1.18 -3.32 -6.94
N GLY A 122 2.36 -3.06 -7.52
CA GLY A 122 3.13 -4.07 -8.25
C GLY A 122 3.48 -5.29 -7.39
N VAL A 123 3.95 -5.07 -6.16
CA VAL A 123 4.24 -6.16 -5.20
C VAL A 123 2.98 -6.96 -4.89
N LEU A 124 1.85 -6.31 -4.62
CA LEU A 124 0.58 -7.00 -4.36
C LEU A 124 0.18 -7.90 -5.52
N LEU A 125 0.29 -7.41 -6.76
CA LEU A 125 -0.01 -8.20 -7.95
C LEU A 125 0.93 -9.40 -8.08
N VAL A 126 2.23 -9.19 -7.97
CA VAL A 126 3.22 -10.27 -8.10
C VAL A 126 3.03 -11.32 -7.02
N VAL A 127 2.89 -10.92 -5.75
CA VAL A 127 2.65 -11.84 -4.63
C VAL A 127 1.37 -12.62 -4.84
N SER A 128 0.26 -11.96 -5.20
CA SER A 128 -1.01 -12.66 -5.48
C SER A 128 -0.90 -13.66 -6.62
N LEU A 129 -0.21 -13.32 -7.70
CA LEU A 129 0.00 -14.24 -8.82
C LEU A 129 0.90 -15.41 -8.40
N THR A 130 1.93 -15.17 -7.60
CA THR A 130 2.79 -16.23 -7.05
C THR A 130 2.03 -17.12 -6.08
N ASP A 131 1.15 -16.59 -5.24
CA ASP A 131 0.30 -17.38 -4.33
C ASP A 131 -0.63 -18.31 -5.13
N ILE A 132 -1.29 -17.79 -6.18
CA ILE A 132 -2.23 -18.57 -7.01
C ILE A 132 -1.49 -19.60 -7.86
N PHE A 133 -0.53 -19.16 -8.67
CA PHE A 133 0.08 -20.01 -9.69
C PHE A 133 1.34 -20.72 -9.21
N GLY A 134 2.07 -20.13 -8.27
CA GLY A 134 3.27 -20.71 -7.70
C GLY A 134 2.96 -21.67 -6.56
N HIS A 135 2.35 -21.15 -5.49
CA HIS A 135 2.01 -21.91 -4.28
C HIS A 135 0.76 -22.77 -4.42
N GLY A 136 -0.11 -22.46 -5.40
CA GLY A 136 -1.31 -23.27 -5.65
C GLY A 136 -2.32 -23.18 -4.52
N VAL A 137 -2.48 -22.00 -3.92
CA VAL A 137 -3.46 -21.79 -2.84
C VAL A 137 -4.87 -22.18 -3.27
N ASP A 138 -5.66 -22.67 -2.32
CA ASP A 138 -6.99 -23.20 -2.62
C ASP A 138 -8.03 -22.10 -2.93
N ALA A 139 -9.21 -22.53 -3.39
CA ALA A 139 -10.30 -21.61 -3.75
C ALA A 139 -10.78 -20.75 -2.57
N THR A 140 -10.59 -21.19 -1.31
CA THR A 140 -10.99 -20.42 -0.13
C THR A 140 -10.02 -19.27 0.14
N ALA A 141 -8.72 -19.50 -0.06
CA ALA A 141 -7.71 -18.46 0.04
C ALA A 141 -7.83 -17.45 -1.11
N ILE A 142 -8.18 -17.92 -2.31
CA ILE A 142 -8.46 -17.06 -3.46
C ILE A 142 -9.72 -16.21 -3.19
N GLY A 143 -10.80 -16.86 -2.79
CA GLY A 143 -12.10 -16.24 -2.51
C GLY A 143 -12.91 -15.89 -3.75
N ALA A 144 -13.94 -15.06 -3.55
CA ALA A 144 -14.77 -14.52 -4.62
C ALA A 144 -15.21 -13.09 -4.27
N LEU A 145 -15.39 -12.25 -5.28
CA LEU A 145 -15.98 -10.92 -5.06
C LEU A 145 -17.51 -11.01 -4.94
N PHE A 146 -18.10 -10.07 -4.19
CA PHE A 146 -19.55 -9.96 -3.98
C PHE A 146 -20.20 -11.13 -3.24
N ASP A 147 -19.43 -11.84 -2.43
CA ASP A 147 -19.98 -12.85 -1.53
C ASP A 147 -20.42 -12.23 -0.18
N ARG A 148 -20.93 -13.06 0.72
CA ARG A 148 -21.45 -12.59 2.02
C ARG A 148 -20.33 -12.15 2.97
N GLN A 149 -19.13 -12.70 2.83
CA GLN A 149 -18.03 -12.56 3.79
C GLN A 149 -16.76 -12.12 3.05
N PRO A 150 -16.43 -10.83 3.05
CA PRO A 150 -15.29 -10.31 2.31
C PRO A 150 -13.99 -10.45 3.12
N ASP A 151 -13.62 -11.68 3.46
CA ASP A 151 -12.46 -12.01 4.31
C ASP A 151 -11.36 -12.79 3.59
N ALA A 152 -11.53 -13.10 2.29
CA ALA A 152 -10.57 -13.89 1.54
C ALA A 152 -9.19 -13.19 1.46
N PRO A 153 -8.09 -13.90 1.77
CA PRO A 153 -6.74 -13.34 1.77
C PRO A 153 -6.29 -12.72 0.44
N ILE A 154 -6.77 -13.22 -0.68
CA ILE A 154 -6.38 -12.74 -2.00
C ILE A 154 -7.38 -11.73 -2.53
N LEU A 155 -8.56 -12.13 -3.01
CA LEU A 155 -9.43 -11.20 -3.74
C LEU A 155 -9.91 -10.03 -2.87
N ASP A 156 -10.42 -10.28 -1.66
CA ASP A 156 -10.96 -9.22 -0.81
C ASP A 156 -9.87 -8.35 -0.20
N GLN A 157 -8.91 -8.97 0.49
CA GLN A 157 -7.88 -8.21 1.19
C GLN A 157 -6.98 -7.47 0.20
N ARG A 158 -6.54 -8.07 -0.91
CA ARG A 158 -5.66 -7.38 -1.88
C ARG A 158 -6.41 -6.28 -2.61
N LEU A 159 -7.72 -6.40 -2.83
CA LEU A 159 -8.53 -5.30 -3.34
C LEU A 159 -8.56 -4.12 -2.38
N LEU A 160 -8.78 -4.36 -1.08
CA LEU A 160 -8.77 -3.30 -0.06
C LEU A 160 -7.39 -2.66 0.09
N TRP A 161 -6.32 -3.46 0.08
CA TRP A 161 -4.95 -2.96 0.17
C TRP A 161 -4.57 -2.17 -1.08
N GLY A 162 -4.97 -2.66 -2.26
CA GLY A 162 -4.79 -1.97 -3.54
C GLY A 162 -5.55 -0.64 -3.59
N PHE A 163 -6.76 -0.59 -3.06
CA PHE A 163 -7.53 0.65 -2.92
C PHE A 163 -6.81 1.65 -2.01
N LEU A 164 -6.30 1.21 -0.86
CA LEU A 164 -5.49 2.06 0.03
C LEU A 164 -4.27 2.63 -0.71
N MET A 165 -3.56 1.80 -1.49
CA MET A 165 -2.42 2.27 -2.29
C MET A 165 -2.87 3.28 -3.35
N LEU A 166 -4.00 3.05 -4.02
CA LEU A 166 -4.56 3.96 -5.01
C LEU A 166 -4.89 5.33 -4.41
N VAL A 167 -5.48 5.35 -3.21
CA VAL A 167 -5.68 6.59 -2.44
C VAL A 167 -4.35 7.32 -2.26
N LEU A 168 -3.28 6.62 -1.86
CA LEU A 168 -1.95 7.21 -1.65
C LEU A 168 -1.27 7.68 -2.95
N VAL A 169 -1.51 7.01 -4.09
CA VAL A 169 -1.06 7.46 -5.42
C VAL A 169 -1.64 8.83 -5.74
N PHE A 170 -2.95 9.02 -5.56
CA PHE A 170 -3.62 10.27 -5.89
C PHE A 170 -3.37 11.37 -4.86
N THR A 171 -3.39 11.04 -3.57
CA THR A 171 -3.31 12.01 -2.47
C THR A 171 -1.87 12.35 -2.06
N GLY A 172 -0.91 11.46 -2.32
CA GLY A 172 0.51 11.61 -1.96
C GLY A 172 0.77 11.47 -0.45
N GLY A 173 1.90 12.01 0.03
CA GLY A 173 2.33 11.85 1.43
C GLY A 173 1.49 12.57 2.49
N GLY A 174 0.52 13.41 2.12
CA GLY A 174 -0.35 14.09 3.07
C GLY A 174 0.34 15.10 4.01
N ALA A 175 -0.36 15.51 5.08
CA ALA A 175 -0.10 16.63 6.00
C ALA A 175 1.34 16.65 6.56
N VAL A 176 1.83 15.49 7.01
CA VAL A 176 3.13 15.31 7.66
C VAL A 176 3.93 14.26 6.89
N SER A 177 4.79 14.67 5.98
CA SER A 177 5.56 13.75 5.12
C SER A 177 6.93 14.30 4.75
N LEU A 178 7.89 13.40 4.53
CA LEU A 178 9.19 13.77 3.98
C LEU A 178 9.07 14.36 2.57
N ASP A 179 8.11 13.94 1.76
CA ASP A 179 7.77 14.55 0.46
C ASP A 179 7.48 16.05 0.59
N ARG A 180 6.65 16.43 1.57
CA ARG A 180 6.35 17.84 1.82
C ARG A 180 7.58 18.58 2.35
N TRP A 181 8.36 17.94 3.23
CA TRP A 181 9.58 18.55 3.76
C TRP A 181 10.61 18.81 2.66
N LEU A 182 10.91 17.84 1.78
CA LEU A 182 11.79 18.00 0.61
C LEU A 182 11.32 19.14 -0.29
N ARG A 183 10.03 19.17 -0.64
CA ARG A 183 9.44 20.21 -1.51
C ARG A 183 9.57 21.62 -0.94
N ARG A 184 9.70 21.78 0.38
CA ARG A 184 9.92 23.08 1.03
C ARG A 184 11.40 23.48 1.04
N ARG A 185 12.33 22.53 0.89
CA ARG A 185 13.78 22.75 0.94
C ARG A 185 14.41 22.92 -0.43
N LEU A 186 13.83 22.31 -1.47
CA LEU A 186 14.32 22.44 -2.84
C LEU A 186 13.97 23.82 -3.42
N PRO A 187 14.93 24.55 -4.02
CA PRO A 187 14.66 25.78 -4.75
C PRO A 187 13.63 25.51 -5.85
N ARG A 188 12.65 26.41 -6.01
CA ARG A 188 11.82 26.43 -7.21
C ARG A 188 12.67 27.05 -8.31
N SER A 189 13.19 26.22 -9.22
CA SER A 189 13.77 26.70 -10.49
C SER A 189 12.67 27.06 -11.47
#